data_AF-A0A0G1F3Y4-F1
#
_entry.id   AF-A0A0G1F3Y4-F1
#
_cell.length_a   1.000
_cell.length_b   1.000
_cell.length_c   1.000
_cell.angle_alpha   90.00
_cell.angle_beta   90.00
_cell.angle_gamma   90.00
#
_symmetry.space_group_name_H-M   'P 1'
#
loop_
_entity.id
_entity.type
_entity.pdbx_description
1 polymer ?
#
loop_
_entity_poly.entity_id
_entity_poly.type
_entity_poly.pdbx_seq_one_letter_code
_entity_poly.pdbx_strand_id
1 'polypeptide(L)'
;MSTYQTYQKFIILTMPRSGSNYLSYLLNDHPNIMSIGEVYCRETIWGQPGKTHYNHNYFLKLFRDISPTMFLKLFVYHKYSKHIVAVGFRLFYHQAEHFRSILEHLYKDKSVKVIHLKRINLLENLVSLNLAEKTGHWSSFGENKSKNEKLFLTYEECLNHFVSSTNSQNKFESLFQDHPQITVYYENFLVNHQAEIDRTLTLLGVKKRNLNCSLKKQNTRPLNEVIINYQDLKRQFSHTKWSVYFKN
;
A
#
# COMPACT_ATOMS: atom_id res chain seq x y z
N MET A 1 -33.99 -2.81 -18.19
CA MET A 1 -33.46 -2.83 -16.82
C MET A 1 -31.96 -2.60 -16.89
N SER A 2 -31.44 -1.55 -16.27
CA SER A 2 -30.00 -1.20 -16.34
C SER A 2 -29.15 -2.37 -15.82
N THR A 3 -28.31 -2.93 -16.68
CA THR A 3 -27.48 -4.13 -16.42
C THR A 3 -26.27 -3.86 -15.52
N TYR A 4 -26.18 -2.66 -14.91
CA TYR A 4 -25.05 -2.22 -14.12
C TYR A 4 -25.52 -1.59 -12.81
N GLN A 5 -24.96 -2.05 -11.69
CA GLN A 5 -25.07 -1.40 -10.39
C GLN A 5 -23.89 -0.43 -10.23
N THR A 6 -24.16 0.76 -9.67
CA THR A 6 -23.10 1.67 -9.24
C THR A 6 -22.37 1.06 -8.05
N TYR A 7 -21.05 0.85 -8.18
CA TYR A 7 -20.19 0.35 -7.11
C TYR A 7 -19.46 1.49 -6.40
N GLN A 8 -19.01 1.23 -5.18
CA GLN A 8 -18.19 2.15 -4.40
C GLN A 8 -16.75 2.18 -4.91
N LYS A 9 -16.26 3.36 -5.28
CA LYS A 9 -14.83 3.57 -5.60
C LYS A 9 -14.01 3.73 -4.32
N PHE A 10 -12.82 3.16 -4.28
CA PHE A 10 -11.87 3.41 -3.19
C PHE A 10 -10.42 3.42 -3.64
N ILE A 11 -9.54 3.99 -2.82
CA ILE A 11 -8.09 3.88 -2.98
C ILE A 11 -7.46 3.35 -1.69
N ILE A 12 -6.40 2.56 -1.83
CA ILE A 12 -5.48 2.23 -0.75
C ILE A 12 -4.29 3.17 -0.89
N LEU A 13 -4.26 4.20 -0.06
CA LEU A 13 -3.26 5.26 -0.06
C LEU A 13 -2.17 4.95 0.97
N THR A 14 -0.91 4.87 0.55
CA THR A 14 0.18 4.36 1.40
C THR A 14 1.56 4.68 0.85
N MET A 15 2.62 4.31 1.58
CA MET A 15 3.97 4.16 1.04
C MET A 15 4.29 2.68 0.73
N PRO A 16 5.32 2.40 -0.10
CA PRO A 16 5.83 1.05 -0.27
C PRO A 16 6.13 0.35 1.06
N ARG A 17 6.09 -0.98 1.08
CA ARG A 17 6.46 -1.81 2.25
C ARG A 17 5.65 -1.56 3.53
N SER A 18 4.43 -1.05 3.38
CA SER A 18 3.47 -0.86 4.49
C SER A 18 2.41 -1.95 4.58
N GLY A 19 2.58 -3.09 3.90
CA GLY A 19 1.60 -4.18 3.89
C GLY A 19 0.48 -4.03 2.86
N SER A 20 0.63 -3.14 1.87
CA SER A 20 -0.41 -2.90 0.86
C SER A 20 -0.74 -4.13 0.01
N ASN A 21 0.24 -4.99 -0.29
CA ASN A 21 -0.01 -6.30 -0.90
C ASN A 21 -0.92 -7.16 -0.02
N TYR A 22 -0.59 -7.30 1.27
CA TYR A 22 -1.38 -8.08 2.22
C TYR A 22 -2.83 -7.61 2.25
N LEU A 23 -3.06 -6.30 2.40
CA LEU A 23 -4.40 -5.73 2.39
C LEU A 23 -5.14 -5.99 1.07
N SER A 24 -4.48 -5.82 -0.09
CA SER A 24 -5.14 -6.10 -1.37
C SER A 24 -5.50 -7.57 -1.57
N TYR A 25 -4.64 -8.52 -1.17
CA TYR A 25 -4.99 -9.94 -1.22
C TYR A 25 -6.12 -10.26 -0.26
N LEU A 26 -6.10 -9.71 0.95
CA LEU A 26 -7.16 -9.88 1.94
C LEU A 26 -8.51 -9.36 1.40
N LEU A 27 -8.54 -8.16 0.82
CA LEU A 27 -9.77 -7.60 0.24
C LEU A 27 -10.28 -8.40 -0.96
N ASN A 28 -9.39 -8.96 -1.79
CA ASN A 28 -9.78 -9.79 -2.92
C ASN A 28 -10.27 -11.20 -2.54
N ASP A 29 -10.13 -11.61 -1.27
CA ASP A 29 -10.83 -12.80 -0.74
C ASP A 29 -12.35 -12.55 -0.67
N HIS A 30 -12.79 -11.29 -0.59
CA HIS A 30 -14.19 -10.94 -0.58
C HIS A 30 -14.79 -10.94 -2.00
N PRO A 31 -15.84 -11.73 -2.30
CA PRO A 31 -16.35 -11.92 -3.67
C PRO A 31 -16.99 -10.66 -4.29
N ASN A 32 -17.31 -9.66 -3.47
CA ASN A 32 -17.89 -8.39 -3.94
C ASN A 32 -16.89 -7.23 -3.98
N ILE A 33 -15.60 -7.48 -3.72
CA ILE A 33 -14.56 -6.44 -3.79
C ILE A 33 -13.61 -6.75 -4.94
N MET A 34 -13.24 -5.70 -5.66
CA MET A 34 -12.19 -5.71 -6.66
C MET A 34 -11.07 -4.76 -6.22
N SER A 35 -10.04 -5.28 -5.54
CA SER A 35 -8.84 -4.52 -5.17
C SER A 35 -7.76 -4.75 -6.23
N ILE A 36 -7.67 -3.83 -7.18
CA ILE A 36 -6.64 -3.80 -8.21
C ILE A 36 -5.30 -3.42 -7.56
N GLY A 37 -4.19 -3.85 -8.17
CA GLY A 37 -2.84 -3.58 -7.73
C GLY A 37 -2.42 -2.12 -7.90
N GLU A 38 -1.18 -1.95 -8.33
CA GLU A 38 -0.47 -0.68 -8.41
C GLU A 38 -0.38 -0.23 -9.87
N VAL A 39 -1.47 0.38 -10.35
CA VAL A 39 -1.64 0.69 -11.78
C VAL A 39 -0.84 1.93 -12.24
N TYR A 40 -0.37 2.75 -11.30
CA TYR A 40 0.45 3.95 -11.55
C TYR A 40 1.93 3.77 -11.18
N CYS A 41 2.42 2.53 -11.16
CA CYS A 41 3.86 2.24 -11.11
C CYS A 41 4.54 2.71 -12.41
N ARG A 42 5.67 3.42 -12.34
CA ARG A 42 6.27 4.01 -13.57
C ARG A 42 6.74 2.93 -14.54
N GLU A 43 7.27 1.85 -14.01
CA GLU A 43 7.91 0.78 -14.76
C GLU A 43 6.86 -0.08 -15.48
N THR A 44 5.75 -0.40 -14.79
CA THR A 44 4.73 -1.33 -15.28
C THR A 44 3.33 -1.03 -14.70
N ILE A 45 2.31 -1.76 -15.15
CA ILE A 45 0.95 -1.70 -14.61
C ILE A 45 0.70 -3.00 -13.84
N TRP A 46 0.70 -2.92 -12.51
CA TRP A 46 0.36 -4.07 -11.67
C TRP A 46 -1.16 -4.18 -11.55
N GLY A 47 -1.75 -5.10 -12.31
CA GLY A 47 -3.19 -5.37 -12.32
C GLY A 47 -3.71 -6.11 -11.07
N GLN A 48 -4.66 -7.03 -11.24
CA GLN A 48 -5.12 -7.87 -10.13
C GLN A 48 -3.94 -8.69 -9.56
N PRO A 49 -3.78 -8.75 -8.22
CA PRO A 49 -2.78 -9.62 -7.61
C PRO A 49 -2.95 -11.06 -8.11
N GLY A 50 -1.88 -11.67 -8.64
CA GLY A 50 -1.89 -13.02 -9.19
C GLY A 50 -2.42 -13.16 -10.63
N LYS A 51 -2.93 -12.09 -11.27
CA LYS A 51 -3.31 -12.11 -12.70
C LYS A 51 -2.40 -11.20 -13.52
N THR A 52 -1.78 -11.79 -14.53
CA THR A 52 -0.68 -11.18 -15.30
C THR A 52 -1.13 -10.28 -16.46
N HIS A 53 -2.43 -10.16 -16.73
CA HIS A 53 -2.95 -9.58 -17.99
C HIS A 53 -2.51 -8.14 -18.30
N TYR A 54 -2.07 -7.36 -17.31
CA TYR A 54 -1.61 -5.97 -17.51
C TYR A 54 -0.10 -5.81 -17.49
N ASN A 55 0.62 -6.80 -16.96
CA ASN A 55 2.06 -6.71 -16.78
C ASN A 55 2.67 -6.78 -18.20
N HIS A 56 3.32 -5.69 -18.63
CA HIS A 56 4.06 -5.56 -19.90
C HIS A 56 3.27 -5.16 -21.16
N ASN A 57 2.04 -4.66 -21.05
CA ASN A 57 1.38 -4.05 -22.21
C ASN A 57 1.87 -2.60 -22.42
N TYR A 58 2.81 -2.42 -23.36
CA TYR A 58 3.39 -1.12 -23.70
C TYR A 58 2.34 -0.07 -24.08
N PHE A 59 1.33 -0.45 -24.86
CA PHE A 59 0.26 0.46 -25.28
C PHE A 59 -0.57 0.95 -24.10
N LEU A 60 -0.91 0.07 -23.16
CA LEU A 60 -1.65 0.46 -21.95
C LEU A 60 -0.83 1.38 -21.06
N LYS A 61 0.47 1.12 -20.92
CA LYS A 61 1.39 2.01 -20.18
C LYS A 61 1.46 3.38 -20.83
N LEU A 62 1.69 3.44 -22.13
CA LEU A 62 1.74 4.70 -22.87
C LEU A 62 0.41 5.46 -22.77
N PHE A 63 -0.72 4.76 -22.89
CA PHE A 63 -2.05 5.36 -22.74
C PHE A 63 -2.28 5.92 -21.33
N ARG A 64 -1.86 5.18 -20.29
CA ARG A 64 -1.89 5.67 -18.90
C ARG A 64 -1.06 6.93 -18.74
N ASP A 65 0.15 6.98 -19.31
CA ASP A 65 1.05 8.12 -19.13
C ASP A 65 0.57 9.36 -19.90
N ILE A 66 0.00 9.18 -21.10
CA ILE A 66 -0.59 10.26 -21.91
C ILE A 66 -1.93 10.74 -21.32
N SER A 67 -2.77 9.82 -20.82
CA SER A 67 -4.12 10.14 -20.34
C SER A 67 -4.46 9.38 -19.05
N PRO A 68 -3.84 9.75 -17.91
CA PRO A 68 -3.99 9.01 -16.66
C PRO A 68 -5.44 8.88 -16.20
N THR A 69 -6.21 9.96 -16.27
CA THR A 69 -7.61 10.01 -15.81
C THR A 69 -8.54 9.21 -16.72
N MET A 70 -8.27 9.18 -18.02
CA MET A 70 -9.00 8.33 -18.97
C MET A 70 -8.67 6.86 -18.74
N PHE A 71 -7.39 6.55 -18.50
CA PHE A 71 -6.97 5.21 -18.12
C PHE A 71 -7.70 4.73 -16.87
N LEU A 72 -7.79 5.57 -15.83
CA LEU A 72 -8.53 5.24 -14.61
C LEU A 72 -9.99 4.85 -14.95
N LYS A 73 -10.68 5.66 -15.75
CA LYS A 73 -12.08 5.41 -16.11
C LYS A 73 -12.27 4.15 -16.96
N LEU A 74 -11.36 3.89 -17.91
CA LEU A 74 -11.51 2.80 -18.88
C LEU A 74 -10.99 1.45 -18.39
N PHE A 75 -9.98 1.43 -17.51
CA PHE A 75 -9.30 0.20 -17.12
C PHE A 75 -9.42 -0.14 -15.64
N VAL A 76 -9.74 0.82 -14.78
CA VAL A 76 -9.87 0.62 -13.32
C VAL A 76 -11.31 0.76 -12.87
N TYR A 77 -12.00 1.83 -13.29
CA TYR A 77 -13.39 2.11 -12.96
C TYR A 77 -14.31 1.92 -14.15
N HIS A 78 -14.05 0.88 -14.95
CA HIS A 78 -14.97 0.45 -15.99
C HIS A 78 -16.20 -0.22 -15.39
N LYS A 79 -17.13 -0.64 -16.25
CA LYS A 79 -18.32 -1.36 -15.78
C LYS A 79 -17.95 -2.77 -15.30
N TYR A 80 -18.32 -3.10 -14.07
CA TYR A 80 -18.17 -4.44 -13.49
C TYR A 80 -19.51 -5.18 -13.45
N SER A 81 -19.47 -6.48 -13.15
CA SER A 81 -20.68 -7.27 -12.91
C SER A 81 -21.43 -6.74 -11.69
N LYS A 82 -22.76 -6.94 -11.66
CA LYS A 82 -23.64 -6.52 -10.55
C LYS A 82 -23.25 -7.10 -9.18
N HIS A 83 -22.42 -8.13 -9.14
CA HIS A 83 -21.94 -8.72 -7.90
C HIS A 83 -20.76 -7.95 -7.29
N ILE A 84 -20.09 -7.09 -8.05
CA ILE A 84 -19.01 -6.24 -7.53
C ILE A 84 -19.63 -4.98 -6.93
N VAL A 85 -19.38 -4.77 -5.65
CA VAL A 85 -19.93 -3.67 -4.84
C VAL A 85 -18.89 -2.61 -4.55
N ALA A 86 -17.61 -2.97 -4.48
CA ALA A 86 -16.52 -2.01 -4.29
C ALA A 86 -15.35 -2.29 -5.24
N VAL A 87 -14.79 -1.25 -5.84
CA VAL A 87 -13.64 -1.32 -6.74
C VAL A 87 -12.63 -0.28 -6.32
N GLY A 88 -11.36 -0.67 -6.27
CA GLY A 88 -10.30 0.25 -5.90
C GLY A 88 -8.94 -0.24 -6.34
N PHE A 89 -7.94 0.60 -6.11
CA PHE A 89 -6.55 0.32 -6.47
C PHE A 89 -5.59 0.89 -5.44
N ARG A 90 -4.34 0.46 -5.47
CA ARG A 90 -3.28 1.00 -4.61
C ARG A 90 -2.63 2.20 -5.26
N LEU A 91 -2.41 3.24 -4.47
CA LEU A 91 -1.74 4.45 -4.89
C LEU A 91 -0.67 4.82 -3.87
N PHE A 92 0.59 4.85 -4.31
CA PHE A 92 1.67 5.31 -3.44
C PHE A 92 1.81 6.83 -3.47
N TYR A 93 2.26 7.44 -2.36
CA TYR A 93 2.41 8.90 -2.26
C TYR A 93 3.23 9.50 -3.41
N HIS A 94 4.39 8.91 -3.73
CA HIS A 94 5.24 9.37 -4.83
C HIS A 94 4.57 9.23 -6.20
N GLN A 95 3.64 8.28 -6.37
CA GLN A 95 2.87 8.10 -7.60
C GLN A 95 1.77 9.15 -7.71
N ALA A 96 1.07 9.43 -6.61
CA ALA A 96 0.09 10.50 -6.55
C ALA A 96 0.73 11.87 -6.85
N GLU A 97 1.94 12.12 -6.33
CA GLU A 97 2.69 13.35 -6.61
C GLU A 97 3.19 13.44 -8.05
N HIS A 98 3.53 12.31 -8.66
CA HIS A 98 3.95 12.24 -10.06
C HIS A 98 2.76 12.40 -11.02
N PHE A 99 1.68 11.65 -10.81
CA PHE A 99 0.44 11.71 -11.58
C PHE A 99 -0.53 12.73 -10.97
N ARG A 100 -0.15 14.01 -10.94
CA ARG A 100 -0.96 15.09 -10.31
C ARG A 100 -2.41 15.15 -10.82
N SER A 101 -2.63 14.87 -12.11
CA SER A 101 -3.97 14.83 -12.69
C SER A 101 -4.87 13.75 -12.06
N ILE A 102 -4.29 12.63 -11.62
CA ILE A 102 -5.01 11.59 -10.86
C ILE A 102 -5.31 12.08 -9.46
N LEU A 103 -4.32 12.69 -8.80
CA LEU A 103 -4.50 13.22 -7.46
C LEU A 103 -5.62 14.26 -7.43
N GLU A 104 -5.61 15.21 -8.36
CA GLU A 104 -6.67 16.21 -8.53
C GLU A 104 -8.03 15.58 -8.84
N HIS A 105 -8.05 14.55 -9.71
CA HIS A 105 -9.28 13.84 -10.06
C HIS A 105 -9.91 13.15 -8.83
N LEU A 106 -9.09 12.43 -8.06
CA LEU A 106 -9.53 11.74 -6.83
C LEU A 106 -9.92 12.75 -5.74
N TYR A 107 -9.19 13.87 -5.62
CA TYR A 107 -9.51 14.92 -4.66
C TYR A 107 -10.87 15.58 -4.93
N LYS A 108 -11.21 15.80 -6.21
CA LYS A 108 -12.49 16.38 -6.64
C LYS A 108 -13.67 15.39 -6.49
N ASP A 109 -13.44 14.09 -6.69
CA ASP A 109 -14.47 13.06 -6.51
C ASP A 109 -14.62 12.68 -5.02
N LYS A 110 -15.47 13.43 -4.30
CA LYS A 110 -15.76 13.22 -2.87
C LYS A 110 -16.48 11.89 -2.56
N SER A 111 -16.94 11.17 -3.59
CA SER A 111 -17.52 9.84 -3.40
C SER A 111 -16.47 8.74 -3.19
N VAL A 112 -15.20 9.00 -3.54
CA VAL A 112 -14.11 8.03 -3.38
C VAL A 112 -13.79 7.84 -1.91
N LYS A 113 -13.75 6.59 -1.47
CA LYS A 113 -13.34 6.24 -0.10
C LYS A 113 -11.84 6.02 -0.01
N VAL A 114 -11.22 6.43 1.09
CA VAL A 114 -9.77 6.33 1.28
C VAL A 114 -9.44 5.38 2.41
N ILE A 115 -8.71 4.31 2.10
CA ILE A 115 -8.06 3.47 3.10
C ILE A 115 -6.63 3.97 3.22
N HIS A 116 -6.34 4.73 4.26
CA HIS A 116 -5.00 5.25 4.52
C HIS A 116 -4.19 4.22 5.30
N LEU A 117 -3.43 3.40 4.58
CA LEU A 117 -2.62 2.34 5.17
C LEU A 117 -1.26 2.91 5.61
N LYS A 118 -0.93 2.71 6.88
CA LYS A 118 0.31 3.15 7.51
C LYS A 118 1.01 1.95 8.16
N ARG A 119 2.33 2.08 8.35
CA ARG A 119 3.14 1.13 9.13
C ARG A 119 3.80 1.88 10.26
N ILE A 120 3.63 1.39 11.49
CA ILE A 120 4.08 2.08 12.69
C ILE A 120 5.61 2.12 12.72
N ASN A 121 6.27 0.98 12.53
CA ASN A 121 7.73 0.94 12.60
C ASN A 121 8.37 1.33 11.25
N LEU A 122 8.82 2.59 11.15
CA LEU A 122 9.45 3.11 9.92
C LEU A 122 10.87 2.55 9.69
N LEU A 123 11.55 2.08 10.73
CA LEU A 123 12.84 1.40 10.58
C LEU A 123 12.66 0.03 9.94
N GLU A 124 11.67 -0.75 10.38
CA GLU A 124 11.31 -2.01 9.70
C GLU A 124 10.81 -1.77 8.27
N ASN A 125 10.16 -0.64 8.01
CA ASN A 125 9.77 -0.23 6.66
C ASN A 125 11.01 0.01 5.77
N LEU A 126 11.97 0.82 6.24
CA LEU A 126 13.21 1.13 5.52
C LEU A 126 14.05 -0.12 5.25
N VAL A 127 14.29 -0.95 6.27
CA VAL A 127 15.00 -2.23 6.11
C VAL A 127 14.32 -3.10 5.07
N SER A 128 12.98 -3.17 5.12
CA SER A 128 12.23 -3.95 4.15
C SER A 128 12.28 -3.38 2.73
N LEU A 129 12.47 -2.06 2.57
CA LEU A 129 12.64 -1.41 1.27
C LEU A 129 14.03 -1.75 0.70
N ASN A 130 15.09 -1.49 1.47
CA ASN A 130 16.47 -1.73 1.05
C ASN A 130 16.73 -3.21 0.74
N LEU A 131 16.14 -4.15 1.50
CA LEU A 131 16.23 -5.57 1.17
C LEU A 131 15.51 -5.92 -0.14
N ALA A 132 14.35 -5.32 -0.41
CA ALA A 132 13.61 -5.56 -1.64
C ALA A 132 14.35 -5.02 -2.87
N GLU A 133 14.94 -3.83 -2.75
CA GLU A 133 15.77 -3.22 -3.79
C GLU A 133 17.02 -4.05 -4.07
N LYS A 134 17.73 -4.49 -3.01
CA LYS A 134 18.95 -5.30 -3.14
C LYS A 134 18.68 -6.68 -3.75
N THR A 135 17.54 -7.31 -3.43
CA THR A 135 17.22 -8.68 -3.88
C THR A 135 16.34 -8.74 -5.12
N GLY A 136 15.75 -7.62 -5.56
CA GLY A 136 14.76 -7.58 -6.64
C GLY A 136 13.41 -8.23 -6.28
N HIS A 137 13.20 -8.71 -5.05
CA HIS A 137 12.01 -9.47 -4.64
C HIS A 137 11.01 -8.64 -3.82
N TRP A 138 9.93 -8.21 -4.48
CA TRP A 138 8.91 -7.33 -3.89
C TRP A 138 7.69 -8.05 -3.27
N SER A 139 7.56 -9.37 -3.44
CA SER A 139 6.50 -10.20 -2.82
C SER A 139 7.02 -11.57 -2.34
N SER A 140 6.34 -12.19 -1.38
CA SER A 140 6.74 -13.46 -0.72
C SER A 140 6.35 -14.74 -1.49
N PHE A 141 5.90 -14.64 -2.74
CA PHE A 141 5.68 -15.81 -3.60
C PHE A 141 7.03 -16.26 -4.20
N GLY A 142 7.85 -16.95 -3.40
CA GLY A 142 9.14 -17.51 -3.83
C GLY A 142 10.12 -17.75 -2.68
N GLU A 143 11.18 -18.53 -2.95
CA GLU A 143 12.24 -18.79 -1.98
C GLU A 143 12.89 -17.48 -1.49
N ASN A 144 12.97 -17.35 -0.18
CA ASN A 144 13.37 -16.11 0.48
C ASN A 144 14.90 -15.98 0.48
N LYS A 145 15.49 -15.59 -0.66
CA LYS A 145 16.95 -15.35 -0.79
C LYS A 145 17.49 -14.23 0.11
N SER A 146 16.60 -13.41 0.69
CA SER A 146 16.95 -12.33 1.64
C SER A 146 17.42 -12.83 3.01
N LYS A 147 17.37 -14.15 3.29
CA LYS A 147 17.62 -14.70 4.63
C LYS A 147 18.98 -14.31 5.23
N ASN A 148 20.02 -14.13 4.42
CA ASN A 148 21.38 -13.84 4.90
C ASN A 148 21.84 -12.41 4.67
N GLU A 149 21.01 -11.58 4.02
CA GLU A 149 21.39 -10.21 3.71
C GLU A 149 21.46 -9.36 4.98
N LYS A 150 22.55 -8.59 5.08
CA LYS A 150 22.75 -7.59 6.13
C LYS A 150 22.87 -6.22 5.48
N LEU A 151 22.41 -5.21 6.21
CA LEU A 151 22.39 -3.82 5.79
C LEU A 151 23.24 -2.98 6.74
N PHE A 152 24.00 -2.07 6.16
CA PHE A 152 24.53 -0.93 6.89
C PHE A 152 23.61 0.25 6.60
N LEU A 153 23.16 0.96 7.63
CA LEU A 153 22.30 2.14 7.49
C LEU A 153 22.94 3.31 8.22
N THR A 154 23.03 4.46 7.56
CA THR A 154 23.49 5.68 8.21
C THR A 154 22.37 6.33 9.02
N TYR A 155 22.75 7.20 9.96
CA TYR A 155 21.80 8.02 10.71
C TYR A 155 21.00 8.93 9.79
N GLU A 156 21.66 9.55 8.81
CA GLU A 156 21.04 10.46 7.85
C GLU A 156 20.00 9.74 6.97
N GLU A 157 20.32 8.55 6.44
CA GLU A 157 19.35 7.75 5.68
C GLU A 157 18.11 7.41 6.51
N CYS A 158 18.30 6.98 7.76
CA CYS A 158 17.20 6.68 8.68
C CYS A 158 16.36 7.93 8.97
N LEU A 159 17.02 9.04 9.31
CA LEU A 159 16.37 10.30 9.65
C LEU A 159 15.57 10.84 8.47
N ASN A 160 16.18 10.88 7.29
CA ASN A 160 15.54 11.33 6.04
C ASN A 160 14.32 10.46 5.73
N HIS A 161 14.44 9.14 5.85
CA HIS A 161 13.31 8.23 5.66
C HIS A 161 12.18 8.49 6.67
N PHE A 162 12.51 8.65 7.95
CA PHE A 162 11.50 8.86 8.99
C PHE A 162 10.77 10.19 8.83
N VAL A 163 11.51 11.27 8.56
CA VAL A 163 10.96 12.60 8.35
C VAL A 163 10.10 12.63 7.08
N SER A 164 10.63 12.19 5.94
CA SER A 164 9.89 12.19 4.67
C SER A 164 8.63 11.33 4.75
N SER A 165 8.73 10.12 5.33
CA SER A 165 7.60 9.22 5.55
C SER A 165 6.50 9.85 6.40
N THR A 166 6.88 10.50 7.51
CA THR A 166 5.93 11.17 8.40
C THR A 166 5.27 12.36 7.71
N ASN A 167 6.05 13.17 6.98
CA ASN A 167 5.54 14.32 6.24
C ASN A 167 4.57 13.91 5.14
N SER A 168 4.89 12.86 4.36
CA SER A 168 3.97 12.33 3.35
C SER A 168 2.68 11.80 3.98
N GLN A 169 2.76 11.07 5.10
CA GLN A 169 1.56 10.61 5.81
C GLN A 169 0.66 11.78 6.21
N ASN A 170 1.21 12.80 6.87
CA ASN A 170 0.43 13.96 7.33
C ASN A 170 -0.14 14.78 6.16
N LYS A 171 0.67 15.00 5.11
CA LYS A 171 0.25 15.71 3.89
C LYS A 171 -0.97 15.07 3.26
N PHE A 172 -0.93 13.75 3.08
CA PHE A 172 -2.00 13.03 2.41
C PHE A 172 -3.23 12.81 3.29
N GLU A 173 -3.06 12.68 4.60
CA GLU A 173 -4.18 12.65 5.56
C GLU A 173 -4.95 13.97 5.53
N SER A 174 -4.24 15.10 5.55
CA SER A 174 -4.86 16.43 5.42
C SER A 174 -5.50 16.63 4.04
N LEU A 175 -4.84 16.18 2.96
CA LEU A 175 -5.37 16.32 1.59
C LEU A 175 -6.72 15.62 1.39
N PHE A 176 -6.93 14.48 2.04
CA PHE A 176 -8.16 13.68 1.92
C PHE A 176 -9.07 13.81 3.15
N GLN A 177 -8.89 14.82 4.00
CA GLN A 177 -9.66 15.02 5.23
C GLN A 177 -11.18 15.06 5.02
N ASP A 178 -11.61 15.62 3.88
CA ASP A 178 -13.03 15.76 3.52
C ASP A 178 -13.62 14.53 2.79
N HIS A 179 -12.83 13.46 2.63
CA HIS A 179 -13.29 12.22 2.04
C HIS A 179 -13.68 11.21 3.14
N PRO A 180 -14.60 10.28 2.87
CA PRO A 180 -14.83 9.17 3.79
C PRO A 180 -13.57 8.30 3.85
N GLN A 181 -12.89 8.33 5.00
CA GLN A 181 -11.61 7.66 5.16
C GLN A 181 -11.49 6.89 6.48
N ILE A 182 -10.59 5.91 6.47
CA ILE A 182 -10.10 5.25 7.69
C ILE A 182 -8.57 5.17 7.64
N THR A 183 -7.95 5.37 8.79
CA THR A 183 -6.53 5.04 8.99
C THR A 183 -6.41 3.61 9.50
N VAL A 184 -5.59 2.82 8.81
CA VAL A 184 -5.32 1.41 9.13
C VAL A 184 -3.82 1.23 9.32
N TYR A 185 -3.43 0.61 10.42
CA TYR A 185 -2.03 0.23 10.66
C TYR A 185 -1.82 -1.24 10.32
N TYR A 186 -0.74 -1.52 9.59
CA TYR A 186 -0.36 -2.90 9.24
C TYR A 186 -0.30 -3.81 10.48
N GLU A 187 0.25 -3.30 11.57
CA GLU A 187 0.41 -4.00 12.84
C GLU A 187 -0.94 -4.39 13.47
N ASN A 188 -2.00 -3.63 13.23
CA ASN A 188 -3.34 -3.96 13.75
C ASN A 188 -3.91 -5.21 13.07
N PHE A 189 -3.50 -5.54 11.83
CA PHE A 189 -3.88 -6.82 11.21
C PHE A 189 -3.23 -8.03 11.90
N LEU A 190 -2.16 -7.83 12.67
CA LEU A 190 -1.47 -8.90 13.41
C LEU A 190 -2.09 -9.11 14.80
N VAL A 191 -2.62 -8.05 15.42
CA VAL A 191 -3.12 -8.07 16.81
C VAL A 191 -4.66 -8.11 16.86
N ASN A 192 -5.33 -7.28 16.07
CA ASN A 192 -6.78 -7.07 16.09
C ASN A 192 -7.41 -7.37 14.72
N HIS A 193 -7.05 -8.52 14.15
CA HIS A 193 -7.30 -8.89 12.75
C HIS A 193 -8.75 -8.71 12.31
N GLN A 194 -9.71 -9.34 13.00
CA GLN A 194 -11.12 -9.30 12.61
C GLN A 194 -11.74 -7.90 12.75
N ALA A 195 -11.35 -7.15 13.79
CA ALA A 195 -11.88 -5.81 14.02
C ALA A 195 -11.46 -4.84 12.90
N GLU A 196 -10.20 -4.92 12.42
CA GLU A 196 -9.75 -4.10 11.30
C GLU A 196 -10.37 -4.50 9.96
N ILE A 197 -10.59 -5.80 9.74
CA ILE A 197 -11.36 -6.28 8.58
C ILE A 197 -12.76 -5.66 8.60
N ASP A 198 -13.47 -5.80 9.72
CA ASP A 198 -14.83 -5.29 9.87
C ASP A 198 -14.93 -3.79 9.61
N ARG A 199 -14.00 -3.00 10.16
CA ARG A 199 -13.93 -1.54 9.91
C ARG A 199 -13.70 -1.24 8.43
N THR A 200 -12.79 -1.96 7.78
CA THR A 200 -12.48 -1.79 6.37
C THR A 200 -13.67 -2.15 5.48
N LEU A 201 -14.33 -3.27 5.74
CA LEU A 201 -15.52 -3.71 4.99
C LEU A 201 -16.71 -2.77 5.20
N THR A 202 -16.88 -2.25 6.41
CA THR A 202 -17.92 -1.26 6.74
C THR A 202 -17.69 0.03 5.96
N LEU A 203 -16.44 0.54 5.93
CA LEU A 203 -16.10 1.69 5.08
C LEU A 203 -16.48 1.40 3.63
N LEU A 204 -16.10 0.26 3.07
CA LEU A 204 -16.38 -0.07 1.66
C LEU A 204 -17.86 -0.33 1.36
N GLY A 205 -18.71 -0.48 2.37
CA GLY A 205 -20.15 -0.73 2.21
C GLY A 205 -20.45 -2.14 1.72
N VAL A 206 -19.59 -3.12 2.03
CA VAL A 206 -19.79 -4.53 1.69
C VAL A 206 -20.18 -5.34 2.93
N LYS A 207 -20.77 -6.52 2.72
CA LYS A 207 -21.16 -7.39 3.83
C LYS A 207 -19.91 -7.85 4.59
N LYS A 208 -19.99 -7.81 5.92
CA LYS A 208 -18.93 -8.35 6.78
C LYS A 208 -18.78 -9.84 6.58
N ARG A 209 -17.55 -10.31 6.48
CA ARG A 209 -17.17 -11.72 6.36
C ARG A 209 -15.79 -11.92 6.96
N ASN A 210 -15.51 -13.14 7.37
CA ASN A 210 -14.13 -13.55 7.67
C ASN A 210 -13.37 -13.58 6.34
N LEU A 211 -12.21 -12.93 6.31
CA LEU A 211 -11.33 -12.90 5.15
C LEU A 211 -10.02 -13.60 5.51
N ASN A 212 -9.47 -14.35 4.57
CA ASN A 212 -8.21 -15.04 4.74
C ASN A 212 -7.15 -14.48 3.80
N CYS A 213 -5.90 -14.43 4.26
CA CYS A 213 -4.76 -14.09 3.42
C CYS A 213 -3.59 -15.02 3.72
N SER A 214 -3.12 -15.74 2.69
CA SER A 214 -1.96 -16.65 2.80
C SER A 214 -0.62 -15.92 2.72
N LEU A 215 -0.61 -14.61 2.46
CA LEU A 215 0.62 -13.83 2.38
C LEU A 215 1.29 -13.72 3.74
N LYS A 216 2.56 -14.13 3.79
CA LYS A 216 3.42 -13.98 4.97
C LYS A 216 4.36 -12.78 4.80
N LYS A 217 4.72 -12.16 5.93
CA LYS A 217 5.75 -11.11 5.99
C LYS A 217 7.07 -11.67 5.43
N GLN A 218 7.70 -10.94 4.52
CA GLN A 218 8.94 -11.38 3.86
C GLN A 218 10.12 -11.48 4.84
N ASN A 219 10.31 -10.48 5.71
CA ASN A 219 11.37 -10.53 6.71
C ASN A 219 10.77 -10.58 8.12
N THR A 220 11.05 -11.66 8.83
CA THR A 220 10.66 -11.89 10.22
C THR A 220 11.84 -11.83 11.18
N ARG A 221 13.07 -11.57 10.68
CA ARG A 221 14.28 -11.50 11.50
C ARG A 221 14.26 -10.23 12.37
N PRO A 222 14.79 -10.30 13.61
CA PRO A 222 15.04 -9.13 14.44
C PRO A 222 15.92 -8.08 13.72
N LEU A 223 15.62 -6.79 13.94
CA LEU A 223 16.33 -5.70 13.27
C LEU A 223 17.82 -5.65 13.62
N ASN A 224 18.18 -6.03 14.85
CA ASN A 224 19.57 -6.10 15.32
C ASN A 224 20.40 -7.20 14.63
N GLU A 225 19.77 -8.18 13.99
CA GLU A 225 20.49 -9.19 13.20
C GLU A 225 20.65 -8.78 11.73
N VAL A 226 19.77 -7.90 11.24
CA VAL A 226 19.73 -7.45 9.85
C VAL A 226 20.59 -6.20 9.67
N ILE A 227 20.55 -5.27 10.62
CA ILE A 227 21.30 -4.02 10.58
C ILE A 227 22.64 -4.21 11.30
N ILE A 228 23.74 -4.06 10.57
CA ILE A 228 25.11 -4.29 11.07
C ILE A 228 25.43 -3.34 12.24
N ASN A 229 25.09 -2.06 12.09
CA ASN A 229 25.35 -1.00 13.06
C ASN A 229 24.12 -0.64 13.92
N TYR A 230 23.26 -1.62 14.22
CA TYR A 230 22.00 -1.40 14.95
C TYR A 230 22.20 -0.69 16.29
N GLN A 231 23.19 -1.11 17.08
CA GLN A 231 23.45 -0.54 18.41
C GLN A 231 23.93 0.92 18.32
N ASP A 232 24.69 1.27 17.29
CA ASP A 232 25.12 2.66 17.05
C ASP A 232 23.93 3.54 16.73
N LEU A 233 23.06 3.10 15.81
CA LEU A 233 21.85 3.83 15.47
C LEU A 233 20.91 3.96 16.68
N LYS A 234 20.73 2.88 17.44
CA LYS A 234 19.91 2.91 18.67
C LYS A 234 20.42 3.95 19.67
N ARG A 235 21.74 4.07 19.84
CA ARG A 235 22.35 5.13 20.68
C ARG A 235 22.09 6.52 20.09
N GLN A 236 22.33 6.72 18.80
CA GLN A 236 22.18 8.02 18.15
C GLN A 236 20.72 8.52 18.18
N PHE A 237 19.73 7.63 18.03
CA PHE A 237 18.31 7.99 18.07
C PHE A 237 17.69 8.03 19.48
N SER A 238 18.44 7.67 20.54
CA SER A 238 17.91 7.48 21.91
C SER A 238 17.17 8.70 22.47
N HIS A 239 17.64 9.91 22.17
CA HIS A 239 17.04 11.18 22.61
C HIS A 239 16.10 11.82 21.59
N THR A 240 15.69 11.06 20.57
CA THR A 240 14.75 11.53 19.54
C THR A 240 13.39 10.85 19.69
N LYS A 241 12.36 11.42 19.06
CA LYS A 241 11.03 10.79 18.97
C LYS A 241 11.01 9.46 18.20
N TRP A 242 12.08 9.15 17.45
CA TRP A 242 12.18 7.93 16.64
C TRP A 242 12.85 6.76 17.39
N SER A 243 13.26 6.97 18.65
CA SER A 243 13.78 5.92 19.53
C SER A 243 12.82 4.71 19.63
N VAL A 244 11.51 4.95 19.56
CA VAL A 244 10.46 3.93 19.59
C VAL A 244 10.56 2.85 18.50
N TYR A 245 11.29 3.12 17.40
CA TYR A 245 11.49 2.13 16.33
C TYR A 245 12.56 1.10 16.67
N PHE A 246 13.42 1.39 17.65
CA PHE A 246 14.49 0.52 18.11
C PHE A 246 14.02 -0.26 19.34
N LYS A 247 13.56 -1.49 19.11
CA LYS A 247 13.16 -2.39 20.21
C LYS A 247 14.38 -2.80 21.05
N ASN A 248 14.11 -3.18 22.30
CA ASN A 248 15.08 -3.86 23.17
C ASN A 248 15.31 -5.29 22.70
#